data_AF-A0A0B2NUP9-F1
#
_entry.id   AF-A0A0B2NUP9-F1
#
_cell.length_a   1.000
_cell.length_b   1.000
_cell.length_c   1.000
_cell.angle_alpha   90.00
_cell.angle_beta   90.00
_cell.angle_gamma   90.00
#
_symmetry.space_group_name_H-M   'P 1'
#
loop_
_entity.id
_entity.type
_entity.pdbx_description
1 polymer ?
#
loop_
_entity_poly.entity_id
_entity_poly.type
_entity_poly.pdbx_seq_one_letter_code
_entity_poly.pdbx_strand_id
1 'polypeptide(L)'
;MNLLLPLPHHHNHLSFSQSPFLHNPIKPLHFLPNPPARASTIIRMGGGPRTYPGGVSKWVWKRMQAKKAKQLMKARLCRERQIYEMRKRAELKAAVSELERPWEVVEREASASAPNLFSIGADEQVKVLADRFQRPGGFDLWSERDGPVLFESPDELPSARFFPKGVVHSVKPYRRVDGYGLVKDADGDGEMGLLKGNDFGGDELIKVDEKLKAAEALLESKNLEIKKINEEKRAALAAQFAAEATLRRVHAAQKDDEMPPIEAIIAPLEAELKLARMEVAKLQDDNRALDRLTKSKEAALLEAERTVQIALAKASLEENKILDKILRQKVAEVEKLTQTVRELEEAVLAGGAAANAVRDYQRKVQEMNEERKILEREVARAKVTANRVATVVANEWKDANDKVMPVKQWLEERKFFQACEQLRNCFCFVFCKLLGCFLQQMFTKYSC
;
A
#
# COMPACT_ATOMS: atom_id res chain seq x y z
N MET A 1 37.86 -18.61 -29.37
CA MET A 1 37.22 -18.86 -30.69
C MET A 1 35.96 -18.01 -30.74
N ASN A 2 35.96 -17.10 -31.72
CA ASN A 2 34.90 -16.19 -32.17
C ASN A 2 33.48 -16.77 -31.96
N LEU A 3 32.44 -16.01 -31.60
CA LEU A 3 31.87 -14.94 -32.42
C LEU A 3 30.93 -14.01 -31.61
N LEU A 4 30.92 -12.75 -32.04
CA LEU A 4 30.02 -11.64 -31.69
C LEU A 4 28.52 -12.01 -31.65
N LEU A 5 27.80 -11.40 -30.70
CA LEU A 5 26.38 -11.07 -30.81
C LEU A 5 26.25 -9.53 -30.91
N PRO A 6 25.63 -8.98 -31.96
CA PRO A 6 25.20 -7.58 -31.96
C PRO A 6 23.70 -7.44 -31.64
N LEU A 7 23.38 -6.41 -30.84
CA LEU A 7 22.03 -5.84 -30.73
C LEU A 7 21.57 -5.28 -32.10
N PRO A 8 20.26 -5.30 -32.42
CA PRO A 8 19.71 -4.51 -33.51
C PRO A 8 19.06 -3.20 -33.02
N HIS A 9 19.37 -2.12 -33.73
CA HIS A 9 18.63 -0.86 -33.72
C HIS A 9 17.32 -0.96 -34.52
N HIS A 10 16.36 -0.13 -34.11
CA HIS A 10 15.03 0.09 -34.69
C HIS A 10 15.01 0.36 -36.20
N HIS A 11 13.99 -0.16 -36.90
CA HIS A 11 13.19 0.61 -37.85
C HIS A 11 11.79 0.00 -38.07
N ASN A 12 10.79 0.88 -38.06
CA ASN A 12 9.39 0.61 -38.38
C ASN A 12 9.21 0.25 -39.85
N HIS A 13 8.42 -0.78 -40.15
CA HIS A 13 7.62 -0.83 -41.37
C HIS A 13 6.31 -1.59 -41.09
N LEU A 14 5.21 -0.87 -41.18
CA LEU A 14 3.87 -1.39 -41.35
C LEU A 14 3.77 -2.07 -42.72
N SER A 15 3.39 -3.34 -42.79
CA SER A 15 2.56 -3.81 -43.91
C SER A 15 1.82 -5.12 -43.60
N PHE A 16 0.60 -5.09 -44.10
CA PHE A 16 -0.46 -6.08 -44.23
C PHE A 16 -0.04 -7.44 -44.82
N SER A 17 -0.83 -8.46 -44.49
CA SER A 17 -1.19 -9.62 -45.34
C SER A 17 -0.41 -10.94 -45.18
N GLN A 18 -1.21 -12.01 -45.28
CA GLN A 18 -0.90 -13.43 -45.51
C GLN A 18 -0.54 -14.33 -44.31
N SER A 19 -1.60 -15.03 -43.89
CA SER A 19 -1.59 -16.34 -43.24
C SER A 19 -0.87 -17.41 -44.06
N PRO A 20 -0.02 -18.26 -43.45
CA PRO A 20 0.39 -19.51 -44.07
C PRO A 20 -0.48 -20.67 -43.57
N PHE A 21 -1.08 -21.33 -44.56
CA PHE A 21 -1.63 -22.67 -44.49
C PHE A 21 -0.61 -23.66 -43.91
N LEU A 22 -1.03 -24.49 -42.96
CA LEU A 22 -0.39 -25.78 -42.71
C LEU A 22 -1.39 -26.89 -43.01
N HIS A 23 -1.10 -27.58 -44.11
CA HIS A 23 -1.68 -28.86 -44.48
C HIS A 23 -1.48 -29.89 -43.37
N ASN A 24 -2.53 -30.64 -43.05
CA ASN A 24 -2.43 -31.95 -42.45
C ASN A 24 -3.27 -32.94 -43.28
N PRO A 25 -2.73 -34.13 -43.61
CA PRO A 25 -3.34 -35.04 -44.58
C PRO A 25 -4.59 -35.75 -44.04
N ILE A 26 -5.55 -35.89 -44.95
CA ILE A 26 -6.84 -36.57 -44.81
C ILE A 26 -6.60 -38.07 -44.57
N LYS A 27 -7.12 -38.61 -43.47
CA LYS A 27 -7.26 -40.06 -43.26
C LYS A 27 -8.55 -40.54 -43.95
N PRO A 28 -8.54 -41.64 -44.71
CA PRO A 28 -9.74 -42.16 -45.36
C PRO A 28 -10.69 -42.80 -44.35
N LEU A 29 -11.96 -42.35 -44.37
CA LEU A 29 -13.06 -42.93 -43.60
C LEU A 29 -13.46 -44.28 -44.22
N HIS A 30 -13.36 -45.34 -43.45
CA HIS A 30 -14.01 -46.61 -43.76
C HIS A 30 -15.53 -46.47 -43.55
N PHE A 31 -16.28 -46.78 -44.60
CA PHE A 31 -17.73 -46.94 -44.57
C PHE A 31 -18.10 -48.14 -43.69
N LEU A 32 -18.92 -47.91 -42.67
CA LEU A 32 -19.70 -48.95 -41.99
C LEU A 32 -21.19 -48.68 -42.20
N PRO A 33 -22.04 -49.72 -42.35
CA PRO A 33 -23.42 -49.57 -42.73
C PRO A 33 -24.29 -49.04 -41.57
N ASN A 34 -25.25 -48.20 -41.93
CA ASN A 34 -26.27 -47.61 -41.08
C ASN A 34 -27.08 -48.68 -40.30
N PRO A 35 -27.28 -48.56 -38.97
CA PRO A 35 -28.36 -49.25 -38.28
C PRO A 35 -29.64 -48.38 -38.26
N PRO A 36 -30.83 -49.01 -38.23
CA PRO A 36 -32.09 -48.35 -38.51
C PRO A 36 -32.54 -47.41 -37.40
N ALA A 37 -33.23 -46.35 -37.83
CA ALA A 37 -33.94 -45.42 -36.99
C ALA A 37 -34.89 -46.14 -36.01
N ARG A 38 -34.69 -45.90 -34.70
CA ARG A 38 -35.69 -45.41 -33.73
C ARG A 38 -35.24 -45.71 -32.30
N ALA A 39 -34.88 -44.66 -31.56
CA ALA A 39 -35.15 -44.57 -30.13
C ALA A 39 -35.39 -43.09 -29.80
N SER A 40 -36.59 -42.80 -29.32
CA SER A 40 -37.10 -41.49 -28.94
C SER A 40 -36.13 -40.73 -28.03
N THR A 41 -35.53 -39.65 -28.53
CA THR A 41 -35.00 -38.62 -27.64
C THR A 41 -36.18 -37.87 -27.05
N ILE A 42 -36.60 -38.32 -25.86
CA ILE A 42 -37.29 -37.47 -24.89
C ILE A 42 -36.44 -36.21 -24.77
N ILE A 43 -36.94 -35.10 -25.31
CA ILE A 43 -36.39 -33.76 -25.08
C ILE A 43 -36.69 -33.46 -23.61
N ARG A 44 -35.77 -33.91 -22.75
CA ARG A 44 -35.76 -33.60 -21.33
C ARG A 44 -35.50 -32.11 -21.22
N MET A 45 -36.53 -31.37 -20.88
CA MET A 45 -36.47 -29.93 -20.63
C MET A 45 -35.39 -29.64 -19.57
N GLY A 46 -34.21 -29.17 -20.01
CA GLY A 46 -33.20 -28.57 -19.14
C GLY A 46 -31.85 -29.28 -19.10
N GLY A 47 -30.91 -28.77 -19.91
CA GLY A 47 -29.46 -28.87 -19.69
C GLY A 47 -28.80 -30.13 -20.27
N GLY A 48 -27.95 -29.94 -21.29
CA GLY A 48 -27.19 -31.02 -21.94
C GLY A 48 -26.27 -31.84 -21.02
N PRO A 49 -25.61 -32.89 -21.56
CA PRO A 49 -24.92 -33.92 -20.79
C PRO A 49 -23.97 -33.39 -19.71
N ARG A 50 -24.03 -34.00 -18.51
CA ARG A 50 -23.19 -33.69 -17.34
C ARG A 50 -21.84 -34.41 -17.42
N THR A 51 -21.06 -34.08 -18.44
CA THR A 51 -19.76 -34.72 -18.74
C THR A 51 -18.56 -33.95 -18.19
N TYR A 52 -18.77 -32.85 -17.46
CA TYR A 52 -17.69 -32.04 -16.87
C TYR A 52 -17.40 -32.47 -15.43
N PRO A 53 -16.14 -32.32 -14.95
CA PRO A 53 -15.75 -32.81 -13.62
C PRO A 53 -16.70 -32.34 -12.51
N GLY A 54 -17.05 -33.25 -11.60
CA GLY A 54 -18.08 -33.03 -10.58
C GLY A 54 -19.52 -33.22 -11.07
N GLY A 55 -19.72 -33.82 -12.25
CA GLY A 55 -21.05 -34.11 -12.80
C GLY A 55 -21.83 -32.84 -13.16
N VAL A 56 -21.13 -31.77 -13.53
CA VAL A 56 -21.68 -30.43 -13.77
C VAL A 56 -22.00 -30.26 -15.26
N SER A 57 -22.99 -29.42 -15.60
CA SER A 57 -23.28 -29.11 -17.00
C SER A 57 -22.23 -28.16 -17.61
N LYS A 58 -22.07 -28.19 -18.94
CA LYS A 58 -21.12 -27.36 -19.70
C LYS A 58 -21.14 -25.87 -19.30
N TRP A 59 -22.33 -25.30 -19.18
CA TRP A 59 -22.50 -23.87 -18.86
C TRP A 59 -22.18 -23.54 -17.41
N VAL A 60 -22.43 -24.47 -16.49
CA VAL A 60 -22.05 -24.30 -15.08
C VAL A 60 -20.53 -24.46 -14.94
N TRP A 61 -19.91 -25.42 -15.65
CA TRP A 61 -18.46 -25.57 -15.71
C TRP A 61 -17.77 -24.33 -16.30
N LYS A 62 -18.30 -23.78 -17.41
CA LYS A 62 -17.76 -22.56 -18.03
C LYS A 62 -17.86 -21.35 -17.10
N ARG A 63 -18.97 -21.19 -16.37
CA ARG A 63 -19.12 -20.15 -15.34
C ARG A 63 -18.13 -20.36 -14.18
N MET A 64 -17.93 -21.60 -13.77
CA MET A 64 -16.98 -21.93 -12.70
C MET A 64 -15.53 -21.63 -13.10
N GLN A 65 -15.14 -21.95 -14.34
CA GLN A 65 -13.83 -21.59 -14.88
C GLN A 65 -13.64 -20.08 -15.01
N ALA A 66 -14.65 -19.35 -15.50
CA ALA A 66 -14.61 -17.90 -15.54
C ALA A 66 -14.49 -17.29 -14.13
N LYS A 67 -15.17 -17.87 -13.12
CA LYS A 67 -15.08 -17.45 -11.72
C LYS A 67 -13.68 -17.73 -11.15
N LYS A 68 -13.11 -18.90 -11.43
CA LYS A 68 -11.75 -19.27 -11.02
C LYS A 68 -10.68 -18.38 -11.67
N ALA A 69 -10.83 -18.07 -12.97
CA ALA A 69 -9.95 -17.14 -13.68
C ALA A 69 -10.00 -15.72 -13.08
N LYS A 70 -11.21 -15.21 -12.76
CA LYS A 70 -11.37 -13.93 -12.06
C LYS A 70 -10.72 -13.93 -10.67
N GLN A 71 -10.84 -15.03 -9.92
CA GLN A 71 -10.20 -15.18 -8.60
C GLN A 71 -8.67 -15.18 -8.71
N LEU A 72 -8.10 -15.90 -9.68
CA LEU A 72 -6.65 -15.91 -9.92
C LEU A 72 -6.14 -14.52 -10.30
N MET A 73 -6.85 -13.81 -11.18
CA MET A 73 -6.50 -12.43 -11.55
C MET A 73 -6.57 -11.50 -10.34
N LYS A 74 -7.63 -11.59 -9.52
CA LYS A 74 -7.74 -10.79 -8.29
C LYS A 74 -6.61 -11.10 -7.30
N ALA A 75 -6.26 -12.37 -7.12
CA ALA A 75 -5.15 -12.77 -6.25
C ALA A 75 -3.80 -12.22 -6.76
N ARG A 76 -3.57 -12.26 -8.08
CA ARG A 76 -2.39 -11.66 -8.72
C ARG A 76 -2.31 -10.16 -8.45
N LEU A 77 -3.41 -9.43 -8.68
CA LEU A 77 -3.47 -7.99 -8.45
C LEU A 77 -3.28 -7.63 -6.97
N CYS A 78 -3.83 -8.41 -6.04
CA CYS A 78 -3.59 -8.22 -4.60
C CYS A 78 -2.11 -8.39 -4.25
N ARG A 79 -1.43 -9.40 -4.81
CA ARG A 79 0.00 -9.61 -4.59
C ARG A 79 0.84 -8.48 -5.18
N GLU A 80 0.51 -8.02 -6.39
CA GLU A 80 1.18 -6.88 -7.02
C GLU A 80 0.96 -5.58 -6.22
N ARG A 81 -0.25 -5.33 -5.73
CA ARG A 81 -0.57 -4.19 -4.84
C ARG A 81 0.24 -4.25 -3.56
N GLN A 82 0.33 -5.41 -2.92
CA GLN A 82 1.09 -5.57 -1.68
C GLN A 82 2.59 -5.30 -1.92
N ILE A 83 3.15 -5.76 -3.04
CA ILE A 83 4.54 -5.47 -3.40
C ILE A 83 4.74 -3.97 -3.64
N TYR A 84 3.82 -3.31 -4.35
CA TYR A 84 3.87 -1.87 -4.56
C TYR A 84 3.80 -1.09 -3.24
N GLU A 85 2.89 -1.47 -2.35
CA GLU A 85 2.77 -0.86 -1.03
C GLU A 85 4.02 -1.09 -0.17
N MET A 86 4.61 -2.29 -0.21
CA MET A 86 5.87 -2.58 0.50
C MET A 86 7.02 -1.73 -0.06
N ARG A 87 7.13 -1.60 -1.38
CA ARG A 87 8.13 -0.73 -2.03
C ARG A 87 7.90 0.72 -1.65
N LYS A 88 6.66 1.22 -1.70
CA LYS A 88 6.34 2.59 -1.31
C LYS A 88 6.59 2.84 0.17
N ARG A 89 6.27 1.89 1.05
CA ARG A 89 6.62 1.97 2.47
C ARG A 89 8.13 1.95 2.68
N ALA A 90 8.88 1.18 1.90
CA ALA A 90 10.34 1.14 1.97
C ALA A 90 10.97 2.43 1.44
N GLU A 91 10.50 2.98 0.32
CA GLU A 91 10.90 4.29 -0.22
C GLU A 91 10.62 5.41 0.78
N LEU A 92 9.40 5.43 1.36
CA LEU A 92 9.05 6.40 2.40
C LEU A 92 9.89 6.20 3.66
N LYS A 93 10.13 4.96 4.09
CA LYS A 93 10.98 4.69 5.26
C LYS A 93 12.44 5.08 5.00
N ALA A 94 12.94 4.91 3.78
CA ALA A 94 14.28 5.35 3.37
C ALA A 94 14.37 6.88 3.36
N ALA A 95 13.42 7.57 2.70
CA ALA A 95 13.34 9.03 2.69
C ALA A 95 13.11 9.62 4.10
N VAL A 96 12.32 8.96 4.94
CA VAL A 96 12.15 9.35 6.34
C VAL A 96 13.43 9.09 7.12
N SER A 97 14.15 7.99 6.92
CA SER A 97 15.47 7.82 7.55
C SER A 97 16.51 8.83 7.07
N GLU A 98 16.40 9.33 5.84
CA GLU A 98 17.22 10.44 5.32
C GLU A 98 16.82 11.79 5.95
N LEU A 99 15.54 11.98 6.31
CA LEU A 99 14.99 13.23 6.86
C LEU A 99 14.83 13.26 8.39
N GLU A 100 14.86 12.12 9.08
CA GLU A 100 14.71 11.97 10.54
C GLU A 100 16.05 12.22 11.25
N ARG A 101 17.14 12.44 10.49
CA ARG A 101 18.44 12.85 11.00
C ARG A 101 18.93 14.24 10.53
N PRO A 102 18.16 15.34 10.63
CA PRO A 102 18.74 16.67 10.37
C PRO A 102 19.62 17.16 11.54
N TRP A 103 19.53 16.53 12.71
CA TRP A 103 20.16 16.99 13.96
C TRP A 103 20.86 15.89 14.77
N GLU A 104 20.92 14.66 14.26
CA GLU A 104 21.67 13.61 14.94
C GLU A 104 23.15 13.79 14.58
N VAL A 105 23.89 14.50 15.45
CA VAL A 105 25.34 14.35 15.57
C VAL A 105 25.57 12.93 16.08
N VAL A 106 25.43 11.96 15.18
CA VAL A 106 25.90 10.61 15.42
C VAL A 106 27.41 10.75 15.41
N GLU A 107 28.04 10.58 16.58
CA GLU A 107 29.35 9.95 16.63
C GLU A 107 29.24 8.67 15.80
N ARG A 108 29.47 8.79 14.50
CA ARG A 108 29.77 7.64 13.68
C ARG A 108 31.09 7.18 14.24
N GLU A 109 31.06 6.06 14.95
CA GLU A 109 32.18 5.16 15.03
C GLU A 109 32.96 5.25 13.72
N ALA A 110 34.12 5.89 13.80
CA ALA A 110 35.00 6.23 12.70
C ALA A 110 35.68 4.98 12.12
N SER A 111 34.94 3.87 11.93
CA SER A 111 35.49 2.64 11.36
C SER A 111 34.54 1.83 10.47
N ALA A 112 33.28 2.24 10.25
CA ALA A 112 32.46 1.60 9.23
C ALA A 112 31.40 2.54 8.62
N SER A 113 31.57 2.86 7.33
CA SER A 113 30.55 3.48 6.48
C SER A 113 30.39 5.02 6.56
N ALA A 114 31.43 5.74 6.11
CA ALA A 114 31.18 6.88 5.23
C ALA A 114 30.86 6.32 3.83
N PRO A 115 29.85 6.82 3.10
CA PRO A 115 29.71 6.49 1.69
C PRO A 115 30.88 7.14 0.96
N ASN A 116 31.93 6.36 0.76
CA ASN A 116 33.05 6.69 -0.10
C ASN A 116 32.49 7.08 -1.47
N LEU A 117 32.38 8.39 -1.73
CA LEU A 117 31.93 8.97 -2.99
C LEU A 117 32.85 8.63 -4.18
N PHE A 118 33.91 7.84 -3.94
CA PHE A 118 34.78 7.24 -4.96
C PHE A 118 35.13 5.76 -4.70
N SER A 119 34.55 5.08 -3.71
CA SER A 119 34.59 3.61 -3.69
C SER A 119 33.37 3.11 -4.43
N ILE A 120 33.50 3.01 -5.75
CA ILE A 120 32.84 1.92 -6.45
C ILE A 120 33.31 0.65 -5.73
N GLY A 121 32.46 0.09 -4.88
CA GLY A 121 32.58 -1.31 -4.52
C GLY A 121 32.52 -2.03 -5.85
N ALA A 122 33.62 -2.67 -6.24
CA ALA A 122 33.69 -3.35 -7.53
C ALA A 122 32.46 -4.27 -7.61
N ASP A 123 31.64 -4.08 -8.64
CA ASP A 123 30.43 -4.86 -8.83
C ASP A 123 30.74 -6.34 -8.57
N GLU A 124 29.84 -7.08 -7.92
CA GLU A 124 30.04 -8.51 -7.63
C GLU A 124 30.49 -9.29 -8.88
N GLN A 125 30.07 -8.83 -10.06
CA GLN A 125 30.47 -9.33 -11.37
C GLN A 125 31.95 -9.07 -11.72
N VAL A 126 32.49 -7.90 -11.37
CA VAL A 126 33.91 -7.54 -11.56
C VAL A 126 34.78 -8.33 -10.58
N LYS A 127 34.31 -8.54 -9.34
CA LYS A 127 34.99 -9.39 -8.36
C LYS A 127 35.07 -10.85 -8.82
N VAL A 128 33.96 -11.41 -9.32
CA VAL A 128 33.92 -12.77 -9.91
C VAL A 128 34.82 -12.90 -11.15
N LEU A 129 34.96 -11.84 -11.94
CA LEU A 129 35.91 -11.81 -13.05
C LEU A 129 37.36 -11.77 -12.57
N ALA A 130 37.68 -10.99 -11.55
CA ALA A 130 39.02 -10.88 -10.97
C ALA A 130 39.48 -12.22 -10.35
N ASP A 131 38.59 -12.92 -9.64
CA ASP A 131 38.87 -14.24 -9.06
C ASP A 131 39.21 -15.29 -10.12
N ARG A 132 38.70 -15.13 -11.36
CA ARG A 132 39.03 -16.03 -12.49
C ARG A 132 40.46 -15.83 -13.02
N PHE A 133 41.09 -14.69 -12.73
CA PHE A 133 42.50 -14.42 -13.07
C PHE A 133 43.47 -14.78 -11.95
N GLN A 134 42.98 -15.13 -10.76
CA GLN A 134 43.81 -15.64 -9.68
C GLN A 134 44.20 -17.11 -9.96
N ARG A 135 45.50 -17.40 -9.89
CA ARG A 135 46.02 -18.78 -9.98
C ARG A 135 45.76 -19.49 -8.65
N PRO A 136 45.39 -20.79 -8.64
CA PRO A 136 45.23 -21.53 -7.39
C PRO A 136 46.56 -21.55 -6.62
N GLY A 137 46.59 -20.90 -5.46
CA GLY A 137 47.79 -20.71 -4.62
C GLY A 137 48.45 -19.33 -4.70
N GLY A 138 47.93 -18.40 -5.50
CA GLY A 138 48.35 -16.99 -5.48
C GLY A 138 47.70 -16.23 -4.32
N PHE A 139 48.52 -15.60 -3.46
CA PHE A 139 48.05 -14.71 -2.40
C PHE A 139 48.04 -13.27 -2.92
N ASP A 140 46.89 -12.61 -2.87
CA ASP A 140 46.76 -11.21 -3.28
C ASP A 140 47.26 -10.30 -2.14
N LEU A 141 48.27 -9.49 -2.42
CA LEU A 141 48.92 -8.61 -1.45
C LEU A 141 48.35 -7.19 -1.45
N TRP A 142 47.40 -6.89 -2.33
CA TRP A 142 46.71 -5.60 -2.36
C TRP A 142 45.34 -5.72 -1.70
N SER A 143 45.16 -5.03 -0.58
CA SER A 143 43.88 -4.93 0.12
C SER A 143 43.25 -3.57 -0.10
N GLU A 144 41.93 -3.45 0.11
CA GLU A 144 41.18 -2.18 0.03
C GLU A 144 41.68 -1.10 1.02
N ARG A 145 42.60 -1.46 1.93
CA ARG A 145 43.21 -0.58 2.92
C ARG A 145 44.51 0.07 2.48
N ASP A 146 45.07 -0.31 1.32
CA ASP A 146 46.35 0.20 0.84
C ASP A 146 46.24 1.50 0.02
N GLY A 147 45.10 2.23 0.14
CA GLY A 147 44.86 3.53 -0.49
C GLY A 147 45.36 4.72 0.35
N PRO A 148 45.63 5.89 -0.27
CA PRO A 148 46.15 7.07 0.43
C PRO A 148 45.15 7.62 1.46
N VAL A 149 45.61 7.78 2.71
CA VAL A 149 44.84 8.31 3.85
C VAL A 149 44.77 9.84 3.74
N LEU A 150 43.56 10.39 3.58
CA LEU A 150 43.31 11.84 3.57
C LEU A 150 42.68 12.29 4.89
N PHE A 151 43.48 13.01 5.68
CA PHE A 151 43.12 13.95 6.76
C PHE A 151 41.97 13.57 7.71
N GLU A 152 42.32 13.11 8.90
CA GLU A 152 41.50 13.27 10.11
C GLU A 152 42.08 14.38 10.97
N SER A 153 41.26 15.37 11.34
CA SER A 153 41.59 16.44 12.28
C SER A 153 40.84 16.23 13.59
N PRO A 154 41.51 16.19 14.76
CA PRO A 154 40.82 16.25 16.03
C PRO A 154 40.57 17.71 16.44
N ASP A 155 39.40 17.90 17.04
CA ASP A 155 39.01 18.98 17.98
C ASP A 155 38.21 20.18 17.45
N GLU A 156 36.89 20.06 17.67
CA GLU A 156 35.91 21.14 17.79
C GLU A 156 36.11 21.91 19.12
N LEU A 157 36.94 22.96 19.14
CA LEU A 157 36.83 24.03 20.13
C LEU A 157 37.07 25.41 19.49
N PRO A 158 36.32 26.45 19.93
CA PRO A 158 36.21 27.70 19.22
C PRO A 158 37.53 28.49 19.25
N SER A 159 37.91 28.98 18.07
CA SER A 159 39.10 29.76 17.80
C SER A 159 39.39 30.81 18.89
N ALA A 160 40.58 30.74 19.47
CA ALA A 160 41.16 31.71 20.41
C ALA A 160 41.49 33.07 19.76
N ARG A 161 40.63 33.55 18.85
CA ARG A 161 40.72 34.85 18.17
C ARG A 161 40.15 36.02 18.97
N PHE A 162 39.61 35.77 20.16
CA PHE A 162 39.11 36.81 21.06
C PHE A 162 39.76 36.71 22.45
N PHE A 163 41.01 37.16 22.53
CA PHE A 163 41.55 37.71 23.77
C PHE A 163 42.12 39.11 23.47
N PRO A 164 41.65 40.18 24.16
CA PRO A 164 42.24 41.50 24.00
C PRO A 164 43.67 41.49 24.57
N LYS A 165 44.64 41.90 23.74
CA LYS A 165 46.03 42.08 24.15
C LYS A 165 46.12 43.12 25.26
N GLY A 166 46.72 42.77 26.40
CA GLY A 166 47.01 43.75 27.46
C GLY A 166 47.17 43.21 28.88
N VAL A 167 46.98 41.92 29.15
CA VAL A 167 47.11 41.40 30.53
C VAL A 167 48.40 40.62 30.70
N VAL A 168 49.42 41.35 31.15
CA VAL A 168 50.71 40.84 31.62
C VAL A 168 50.51 40.17 32.99
N HIS A 169 50.75 38.87 33.10
CA HIS A 169 51.06 38.26 34.39
C HIS A 169 52.56 37.98 34.45
N SER A 170 53.22 38.74 35.33
CA SER A 170 54.64 38.64 35.64
C SER A 170 54.97 37.27 36.23
N VAL A 171 55.74 36.46 35.52
CA VAL A 171 56.37 35.27 36.09
C VAL A 171 57.73 35.69 36.67
N LYS A 172 57.85 35.59 38.01
CA LYS A 172 59.11 35.74 38.75
C LYS A 172 60.09 34.62 38.36
N PRO A 173 61.40 34.90 38.16
CA PRO A 173 62.35 33.91 37.68
C PRO A 173 63.21 33.36 38.83
N TYR A 174 63.17 32.06 39.09
CA TYR A 174 64.24 31.27 39.73
C TYR A 174 64.03 29.83 39.25
N ARG A 175 65.02 29.04 38.84
CA ARG A 175 66.37 28.87 39.39
C ARG A 175 67.26 28.24 38.31
N ARG A 176 68.47 28.77 38.12
CA ARG A 176 69.58 28.11 37.41
C ARG A 176 70.06 26.91 38.24
N VAL A 177 70.38 25.81 37.58
CA VAL A 177 71.34 24.82 38.07
C VAL A 177 72.30 24.60 36.91
N ASP A 178 73.54 25.05 37.10
CA ASP A 178 74.66 24.86 36.19
C ASP A 178 75.28 23.47 36.41
N GLY A 179 75.80 22.87 35.33
CA GLY A 179 76.98 22.02 35.37
C GLY A 179 76.78 20.50 35.49
N TYR A 180 76.97 19.79 34.37
CA TYR A 180 77.53 18.45 34.38
C TYR A 180 78.53 18.29 33.22
N GLY A 181 79.81 18.29 33.58
CA GLY A 181 80.89 17.68 32.81
C GLY A 181 81.19 16.30 33.39
N LEU A 182 81.17 15.31 32.51
CA LEU A 182 81.97 14.09 32.40
C LEU A 182 82.71 13.48 33.63
N VAL A 183 82.47 12.17 33.80
CA VAL A 183 83.38 11.04 34.15
C VAL A 183 83.17 10.31 35.51
N LYS A 184 83.00 8.98 35.36
CA LYS A 184 83.45 7.82 36.16
C LYS A 184 82.45 7.02 37.02
N ASP A 185 82.09 5.86 36.46
CA ASP A 185 82.20 4.47 36.95
C ASP A 185 81.64 4.04 38.33
N ALA A 186 81.10 2.80 38.29
CA ALA A 186 80.92 1.79 39.34
C ALA A 186 79.52 1.64 40.00
N ASP A 187 78.85 0.57 39.57
CA ASP A 187 78.21 -0.52 40.34
C ASP A 187 77.55 -0.23 41.70
N GLY A 188 76.30 -0.71 41.87
CA GLY A 188 75.66 -0.79 43.18
C GLY A 188 74.15 -0.95 43.16
N ASP A 189 73.73 -2.21 43.20
CA ASP A 189 72.45 -2.81 43.56
C ASP A 189 71.74 -2.25 44.81
N GLY A 190 70.39 -2.33 44.86
CA GLY A 190 69.63 -1.94 46.05
C GLY A 190 68.10 -1.88 45.91
N GLU A 191 67.52 -3.07 45.92
CA GLU A 191 66.12 -3.48 46.03
C GLU A 191 65.16 -2.72 46.99
N MET A 192 63.85 -2.99 46.80
CA MET A 192 62.72 -2.92 47.75
C MET A 192 62.05 -1.56 47.94
N GLY A 193 60.72 -1.45 48.03
CA GLY A 193 59.70 -2.47 48.24
C GLY A 193 58.41 -1.74 48.59
N LEU A 194 57.33 -2.16 47.94
CA LEU A 194 56.00 -1.59 47.92
C LEU A 194 55.31 -1.66 49.30
N LEU A 195 54.72 -0.57 49.79
CA LEU A 195 53.69 -0.62 50.81
C LEU A 195 52.45 0.14 50.35
N LYS A 196 51.36 -0.63 50.26
CA LYS A 196 50.02 -0.29 49.79
C LYS A 196 49.18 0.13 51.00
N GLY A 197 48.41 1.21 50.90
CA GLY A 197 47.51 1.61 51.98
C GLY A 197 46.59 2.78 51.68
N ASN A 198 45.37 2.43 51.26
CA ASN A 198 44.08 3.03 51.65
C ASN A 198 43.39 4.03 50.70
N ASP A 199 42.30 3.51 50.15
CA ASP A 199 41.27 4.09 49.30
C ASP A 199 40.46 5.22 49.97
N PHE A 200 41.09 6.35 50.26
CA PHE A 200 40.42 7.62 50.59
C PHE A 200 40.85 8.79 49.70
N GLY A 201 41.59 8.47 48.63
CA GLY A 201 42.14 9.45 47.68
C GLY A 201 41.56 9.34 46.27
N GLY A 202 40.60 8.43 45.99
CA GLY A 202 40.16 8.14 44.62
C GLY A 202 39.69 9.36 43.82
N ASP A 203 38.83 10.20 44.40
CA ASP A 203 38.33 11.41 43.71
C ASP A 203 39.40 12.51 43.56
N GLU A 204 40.28 12.66 44.55
CA GLU A 204 41.43 13.57 44.43
C GLU A 204 42.47 13.05 43.44
N LEU A 205 42.64 11.73 43.36
CA LEU A 205 43.54 11.04 42.46
C LEU A 205 43.01 11.13 41.02
N ILE A 206 41.70 10.97 40.80
CA ILE A 206 41.06 11.20 39.50
C ILE A 206 41.21 12.67 39.09
N LYS A 207 40.99 13.62 40.01
CA LYS A 207 41.17 15.05 39.72
C LYS A 207 42.64 15.45 39.47
N VAL A 208 43.59 14.77 40.10
CA VAL A 208 45.03 14.96 39.84
C VAL A 208 45.43 14.27 38.54
N ASP A 209 44.87 13.11 38.21
CA ASP A 209 45.08 12.37 36.95
C ASP A 209 44.51 13.14 35.75
N GLU A 210 43.33 13.75 35.87
CA GLU A 210 42.78 14.67 34.86
C GLU A 210 43.67 15.90 34.67
N LYS A 211 44.22 16.46 35.76
CA LYS A 211 45.19 17.57 35.67
C LYS A 211 46.51 17.14 35.07
N LEU A 212 46.96 15.92 35.35
CA LEU A 212 48.17 15.33 34.77
C LEU A 212 47.99 15.16 33.27
N LYS A 213 46.87 14.56 32.83
CA LYS A 213 46.51 14.41 31.42
C LYS A 213 46.38 15.75 30.70
N ALA A 214 45.79 16.76 31.33
CA ALA A 214 45.71 18.10 30.78
C ALA A 214 47.10 18.77 30.66
N ALA A 215 48.00 18.56 31.63
CA ALA A 215 49.37 19.04 31.59
C ALA A 215 50.21 18.31 30.52
N GLU A 216 50.01 17.00 30.36
CA GLU A 216 50.64 16.18 29.33
C GLU A 216 50.21 16.62 27.93
N ALA A 217 48.91 16.83 27.68
CA ALA A 217 48.41 17.35 26.41
C ALA A 217 48.97 18.75 26.08
N LEU A 218 49.12 19.62 27.09
CA LEU A 218 49.75 20.93 26.91
C LEU A 218 51.24 20.82 26.58
N LEU A 219 51.97 19.88 27.21
CA LEU A 219 53.37 19.61 26.89
C LEU A 219 53.53 19.03 25.48
N GLU A 220 52.64 18.14 25.05
CA GLU A 220 52.62 17.59 23.70
C GLU A 220 52.36 18.69 22.66
N SER A 221 51.34 19.54 22.87
CA SER A 221 51.07 20.70 22.01
C SER A 221 52.27 21.65 21.92
N LYS A 222 52.90 21.98 23.06
CA LYS A 222 54.12 22.80 23.10
C LYS A 222 55.30 22.15 22.38
N ASN A 223 55.45 20.83 22.48
CA ASN A 223 56.49 20.09 21.75
C ASN A 223 56.26 20.13 20.24
N LEU A 224 55.00 20.04 19.78
CA LEU A 224 54.65 20.22 18.37
C LEU A 224 54.91 21.65 17.90
N GLU A 225 54.58 22.66 18.71
CA GLU A 225 54.88 24.06 18.43
C GLU A 225 56.39 24.31 18.33
N ILE A 226 57.20 23.72 19.21
CA ILE A 226 58.67 23.80 19.16
C ILE A 226 59.22 23.14 17.90
N LYS A 227 58.70 21.98 17.50
CA LYS A 227 59.08 21.31 16.24
C LYS A 227 58.77 22.20 15.03
N LYS A 228 57.56 22.77 14.98
CA LYS A 228 57.15 23.71 13.94
C LYS A 228 58.06 24.94 13.89
N ILE A 229 58.34 25.57 15.02
CA ILE A 229 59.25 26.72 15.08
C ILE A 229 60.67 26.34 14.66
N ASN A 230 61.15 25.13 14.98
CA ASN A 230 62.46 24.66 14.54
C ASN A 230 62.52 24.38 13.03
N GLU A 231 61.45 23.83 12.45
CA GLU A 231 61.31 23.66 11.01
C GLU A 231 61.25 25.01 10.29
N GLU A 232 60.47 25.96 10.81
CA GLU A 232 60.40 27.34 10.30
C GLU A 232 61.75 28.04 10.40
N LYS A 233 62.47 27.92 11.52
CA LYS A 233 63.84 28.46 11.67
C LYS A 233 64.81 27.82 10.69
N ARG A 234 64.75 26.51 10.50
CA ARG A 234 65.58 25.79 9.52
C ARG A 234 65.26 26.23 8.09
N ALA A 235 63.99 26.43 7.76
CA ALA A 235 63.55 26.94 6.47
C ALA A 235 63.99 28.40 6.25
N ALA A 236 63.87 29.26 7.27
CA ALA A 236 64.33 30.64 7.23
C ALA A 236 65.85 30.73 7.03
N LEU A 237 66.63 29.90 7.75
CA LEU A 237 68.08 29.82 7.55
C LEU A 237 68.43 29.29 6.15
N ALA A 238 67.73 28.27 5.65
CA ALA A 238 67.92 27.78 4.29
C ALA A 238 67.60 28.86 3.23
N ALA A 239 66.51 29.62 3.42
CA ALA A 239 66.16 30.75 2.57
C ALA A 239 67.21 31.87 2.63
N GLN A 240 67.75 32.15 3.82
CA GLN A 240 68.84 33.11 4.00
C GLN A 240 70.11 32.67 3.26
N PHE A 241 70.52 31.41 3.41
CA PHE A 241 71.67 30.87 2.67
C PHE A 241 71.43 30.86 1.16
N ALA A 242 70.21 30.58 0.70
CA ALA A 242 69.84 30.67 -0.71
C ALA A 242 69.94 32.11 -1.23
N ALA A 243 69.41 33.09 -0.49
CA ALA A 243 69.52 34.51 -0.81
C ALA A 243 70.99 34.97 -0.82
N GLU A 244 71.78 34.57 0.17
CA GLU A 244 73.21 34.90 0.23
C GLU A 244 73.99 34.24 -0.92
N ALA A 245 73.64 33.01 -1.31
CA ALA A 245 74.21 32.34 -2.48
C ALA A 245 73.82 33.04 -3.79
N THR A 246 72.60 33.59 -3.90
CA THR A 246 72.22 34.42 -5.04
C THR A 246 72.97 35.74 -5.06
N LEU A 247 73.18 36.39 -3.91
CA LEU A 247 74.00 37.60 -3.82
C LEU A 247 75.46 37.32 -4.17
N ARG A 248 76.03 36.20 -3.71
CA ARG A 248 77.37 35.76 -4.11
C ARG A 248 77.46 35.48 -5.61
N ARG A 249 76.44 34.86 -6.22
CA ARG A 249 76.35 34.66 -7.68
C ARG A 249 76.26 35.98 -8.44
N VAL A 250 75.45 36.93 -7.98
CA VAL A 250 75.36 38.28 -8.57
C VAL A 250 76.67 39.05 -8.41
N HIS A 251 77.32 38.98 -7.25
CA HIS A 251 78.62 39.62 -7.02
C HIS A 251 79.76 38.97 -7.83
N ALA A 252 79.71 37.67 -8.07
CA ALA A 252 80.65 36.99 -8.96
C ALA A 252 80.41 37.36 -10.43
N ALA A 253 79.15 37.36 -10.86
CA ALA A 253 78.76 37.71 -12.22
C ALA A 253 78.87 39.22 -12.53
N GLN A 254 78.94 40.10 -11.51
CA GLN A 254 79.32 41.51 -11.65
C GLN A 254 80.80 41.71 -12.02
N LYS A 255 81.66 40.69 -11.87
CA LYS A 255 83.08 40.76 -12.23
C LYS A 255 83.39 40.31 -13.65
N ASP A 256 82.43 39.68 -14.34
CA ASP A 256 82.55 39.28 -15.74
C ASP A 256 81.73 40.26 -16.59
N ASP A 257 82.36 40.91 -17.59
CA ASP A 257 81.77 41.94 -18.47
C ASP A 257 80.64 41.41 -19.40
N GLU A 258 80.09 40.23 -19.15
CA GLU A 258 79.04 39.55 -19.94
C GLU A 258 77.65 39.55 -19.27
N MET A 259 77.41 40.37 -18.23
CA MET A 259 76.07 40.51 -17.67
C MET A 259 75.17 41.30 -18.64
N PRO A 260 74.11 40.71 -19.21
CA PRO A 260 73.20 41.44 -20.08
C PRO A 260 72.53 42.59 -19.30
N PRO A 261 72.21 43.71 -19.97
CA PRO A 261 71.58 44.85 -19.32
C PRO A 261 70.32 44.37 -18.59
N ILE A 262 70.15 44.83 -17.36
CA ILE A 262 69.08 44.40 -16.44
C ILE A 262 67.70 44.48 -17.11
N GLU A 263 67.52 45.43 -18.02
CA GLU A 263 66.33 45.62 -18.86
C GLU A 263 65.97 44.40 -19.73
N ALA A 264 66.95 43.65 -20.24
CA ALA A 264 66.71 42.45 -21.05
C ALA A 264 66.17 41.27 -20.23
N ILE A 265 66.44 41.24 -18.93
CA ILE A 265 65.92 40.22 -17.99
C ILE A 265 64.58 40.67 -17.40
N ILE A 266 64.43 41.98 -17.14
CA ILE A 266 63.21 42.55 -16.57
C ILE A 266 62.07 42.60 -17.60
N ALA A 267 62.34 42.93 -18.87
CA ALA A 267 61.30 43.14 -19.87
C ALA A 267 60.39 41.90 -20.13
N PRO A 268 60.91 40.65 -20.21
CA PRO A 268 60.05 39.47 -20.30
C PRO A 268 59.14 39.28 -19.08
N LEU A 269 59.69 39.48 -17.86
CA LEU A 269 58.91 39.38 -16.61
C LEU A 269 57.85 40.49 -16.52
N GLU A 270 58.14 41.70 -16.98
CA GLU A 270 57.16 42.78 -17.07
C GLU A 270 56.05 42.49 -18.09
N ALA A 271 56.39 41.83 -19.20
CA ALA A 271 55.41 41.40 -20.21
C ALA A 271 54.51 40.28 -19.68
N GLU A 272 55.08 39.28 -19.01
CA GLU A 272 54.32 38.21 -18.34
C GLU A 272 53.41 38.77 -17.24
N LEU A 273 53.89 39.73 -16.46
CA LEU A 273 53.08 40.41 -15.43
C LEU A 273 51.94 41.22 -16.05
N LYS A 274 52.16 41.85 -17.21
CA LYS A 274 51.08 42.50 -17.98
C LYS A 274 50.05 41.49 -18.49
N LEU A 275 50.48 40.35 -19.03
CA LEU A 275 49.57 39.28 -19.49
C LEU A 275 48.77 38.70 -18.32
N ALA A 276 49.41 38.41 -17.18
CA ALA A 276 48.74 37.94 -15.97
C ALA A 276 47.71 38.97 -15.46
N ARG A 277 48.02 40.27 -15.51
CA ARG A 277 47.05 41.33 -15.16
C ARG A 277 45.85 41.36 -16.11
N MET A 278 46.08 41.19 -17.41
CA MET A 278 44.99 41.10 -18.40
C MET A 278 44.13 39.86 -18.19
N GLU A 279 44.73 38.71 -17.87
CA GLU A 279 44.02 37.48 -17.56
C GLU A 279 43.18 37.63 -16.28
N VAL A 280 43.72 38.24 -15.21
CA VAL A 280 42.97 38.54 -14.00
C VAL A 280 41.78 39.46 -14.29
N ALA A 281 41.94 40.48 -15.14
CA ALA A 281 40.84 41.35 -15.55
C ALA A 281 39.75 40.58 -16.31
N LYS A 282 40.13 39.68 -17.22
CA LYS A 282 39.19 38.81 -17.93
C LYS A 282 38.43 37.88 -16.98
N LEU A 283 39.13 37.23 -16.05
CA LEU A 283 38.53 36.37 -15.03
C LEU A 283 37.58 37.13 -14.10
N GLN A 284 37.87 38.40 -13.80
CA GLN A 284 36.95 39.25 -13.04
C GLN A 284 35.65 39.54 -13.81
N ASP A 285 35.73 39.79 -15.11
CA ASP A 285 34.55 40.02 -15.95
C ASP A 285 33.74 38.73 -16.15
N ASP A 286 34.41 37.57 -16.31
CA ASP A 286 33.77 36.26 -16.36
C ASP A 286 33.04 35.95 -15.04
N ASN A 287 33.64 36.24 -13.87
CA ASN A 287 32.95 36.10 -12.58
C ASN A 287 31.71 36.99 -12.47
N ARG A 288 31.78 38.25 -12.94
CA ARG A 288 30.60 39.13 -12.98
C ARG A 288 29.51 38.61 -13.92
N ALA A 289 29.90 37.99 -15.04
CA ALA A 289 28.97 37.37 -15.97
C ALA A 289 28.30 36.13 -15.34
N LEU A 290 29.06 35.32 -14.62
CA LEU A 290 28.54 34.19 -13.85
C LEU A 290 27.55 34.66 -12.78
N ASP A 291 27.83 35.72 -12.03
CA ASP A 291 26.90 36.28 -11.04
C ASP A 291 25.57 36.73 -11.67
N ARG A 292 25.62 37.34 -12.86
CA ARG A 292 24.41 37.73 -13.61
C ARG A 292 23.62 36.50 -14.06
N LEU A 293 24.31 35.48 -14.55
CA LEU A 293 23.69 34.21 -14.96
C LEU A 293 23.04 33.51 -13.77
N THR A 294 23.71 33.47 -12.63
CA THR A 294 23.18 32.87 -11.39
C THR A 294 21.91 33.58 -10.95
N LYS A 295 21.92 34.93 -10.88
CA LYS A 295 20.72 35.72 -10.56
C LYS A 295 19.58 35.48 -11.55
N SER A 296 19.89 35.37 -12.84
CA SER A 296 18.89 35.08 -13.86
C SER A 296 18.31 33.67 -13.71
N LYS A 297 19.12 32.67 -13.36
CA LYS A 297 18.66 31.29 -13.11
C LYS A 297 17.80 31.22 -11.85
N GLU A 298 18.20 31.89 -10.77
CA GLU A 298 17.41 31.98 -9.54
C GLU A 298 16.05 32.64 -9.80
N ALA A 299 16.01 33.73 -10.57
CA ALA A 299 14.75 34.37 -10.95
C ALA A 299 13.84 33.44 -11.77
N ALA A 300 14.41 32.72 -12.75
CA ALA A 300 13.66 31.75 -13.56
C ALA A 300 13.16 30.55 -12.74
N LEU A 301 13.95 30.08 -11.76
CA LEU A 301 13.54 29.02 -10.84
C LEU A 301 12.39 29.47 -9.95
N LEU A 302 12.45 30.68 -9.37
CA LEU A 302 11.36 31.24 -8.58
C LEU A 302 10.07 31.41 -9.40
N GLU A 303 10.18 31.78 -10.67
CA GLU A 303 9.02 31.84 -11.57
C GLU A 303 8.45 30.46 -11.85
N ALA A 304 9.30 29.47 -12.16
CA ALA A 304 8.88 28.08 -12.35
C ALA A 304 8.19 27.52 -11.08
N GLU A 305 8.75 27.74 -9.90
CA GLU A 305 8.15 27.33 -8.62
C GLU A 305 6.75 27.93 -8.43
N ARG A 306 6.57 29.23 -8.72
CA ARG A 306 5.25 29.87 -8.67
C ARG A 306 4.26 29.22 -9.63
N THR A 307 4.68 28.92 -10.86
CA THR A 307 3.80 28.25 -11.83
C THR A 307 3.39 26.85 -11.37
N VAL A 308 4.31 26.09 -10.78
CA VAL A 308 4.04 24.76 -10.22
C VAL A 308 3.09 24.84 -9.03
N GLN A 309 3.30 25.79 -8.11
CA GLN A 309 2.40 26.02 -6.97
C GLN A 309 0.98 26.37 -7.43
N ILE A 310 0.85 27.25 -8.43
CA ILE A 310 -0.46 27.60 -9.01
C ILE A 310 -1.11 26.37 -9.67
N ALA A 311 -0.35 25.58 -10.42
CA ALA A 311 -0.86 24.37 -11.05
C ALA A 311 -1.33 23.34 -10.01
N LEU A 312 -0.57 23.15 -8.93
CA LEU A 312 -0.91 22.25 -7.83
C LEU A 312 -2.19 22.71 -7.10
N ALA A 313 -2.31 24.00 -6.81
CA ALA A 313 -3.52 24.56 -6.19
C ALA A 313 -4.76 24.41 -7.09
N LYS A 314 -4.61 24.55 -8.41
CA LYS A 314 -5.69 24.30 -9.37
C LYS A 314 -6.08 22.82 -9.43
N ALA A 315 -5.09 21.92 -9.44
CA ALA A 315 -5.32 20.48 -9.45
C ALA A 315 -6.08 20.03 -8.19
N SER A 316 -5.64 20.46 -7.01
CA SER A 316 -6.30 20.09 -5.74
C SER A 316 -7.74 20.63 -5.65
N LEU A 317 -7.98 21.85 -6.15
CA LEU A 317 -9.32 22.42 -6.22
C LEU A 317 -10.24 21.61 -7.14
N GLU A 318 -9.75 21.15 -8.29
CA GLU A 318 -10.55 20.35 -9.21
C GLU A 318 -10.83 18.95 -8.68
N GLU A 319 -9.85 18.32 -8.01
CA GLU A 319 -10.04 17.05 -7.29
C GLU A 319 -11.15 17.19 -6.23
N ASN A 320 -11.13 18.24 -5.42
CA ASN A 320 -12.16 18.51 -4.41
C ASN A 320 -13.55 18.67 -5.04
N LYS A 321 -13.67 19.37 -6.18
CA LYS A 321 -14.96 19.47 -6.89
C LYS A 321 -15.47 18.13 -7.37
N ILE A 322 -14.58 17.25 -7.85
CA ILE A 322 -14.97 15.90 -8.29
C ILE A 322 -15.44 15.08 -7.09
N LEU A 323 -14.71 15.11 -5.98
CA LEU A 323 -15.08 14.45 -4.74
C LEU A 323 -16.45 14.94 -4.23
N ASP A 324 -16.70 16.24 -4.24
CA ASP A 324 -17.99 16.81 -3.85
C ASP A 324 -19.14 16.35 -4.77
N LYS A 325 -18.92 16.27 -6.08
CA LYS A 325 -19.92 15.75 -7.02
C LYS A 325 -20.24 14.28 -6.73
N ILE A 326 -19.21 13.47 -6.47
CA ILE A 326 -19.38 12.06 -6.12
C ILE A 326 -20.11 11.92 -4.78
N LEU A 327 -19.73 12.71 -3.77
CA LEU A 327 -20.37 12.69 -2.45
C LEU A 327 -21.85 13.05 -2.57
N ARG A 328 -22.20 14.12 -3.31
CA ARG A 328 -23.60 14.49 -3.55
C ARG A 328 -24.40 13.38 -4.24
N GLN A 329 -23.81 12.73 -5.25
CA GLN A 329 -24.45 11.58 -5.91
C GLN A 329 -24.67 10.42 -4.94
N LYS A 330 -23.67 10.10 -4.11
CA LYS A 330 -23.77 9.02 -3.12
C LYS A 330 -24.82 9.33 -2.06
N VAL A 331 -24.93 10.57 -1.61
CA VAL A 331 -26.00 11.00 -0.70
C VAL A 331 -27.37 10.82 -1.35
N ALA A 332 -27.55 11.25 -2.60
CA ALA A 332 -28.82 11.06 -3.32
C ALA A 332 -29.18 9.58 -3.53
N GLU A 333 -28.19 8.71 -3.81
CA GLU A 333 -28.39 7.26 -3.87
C GLU A 333 -28.82 6.69 -2.52
N VAL A 334 -28.18 7.12 -1.41
CA VAL A 334 -28.54 6.71 -0.05
C VAL A 334 -29.95 7.15 0.29
N GLU A 335 -30.32 8.40 0.02
CA GLU A 335 -31.67 8.93 0.25
C GLU A 335 -32.74 8.12 -0.51
N LYS A 336 -32.46 7.78 -1.77
CA LYS A 336 -33.35 6.92 -2.56
C LYS A 336 -33.50 5.53 -1.94
N LEU A 337 -32.39 4.91 -1.50
CA LEU A 337 -32.45 3.63 -0.81
C LEU A 337 -33.24 3.74 0.51
N THR A 338 -33.04 4.80 1.29
CA THR A 338 -33.80 5.07 2.50
C THR A 338 -35.30 5.19 2.22
N GLN A 339 -35.69 5.84 1.11
CA GLN A 339 -37.09 5.90 0.69
C GLN A 339 -37.65 4.52 0.37
N THR A 340 -36.91 3.69 -0.39
CA THR A 340 -37.35 2.31 -0.68
C THR A 340 -37.45 1.44 0.57
N VAL A 341 -36.60 1.67 1.57
CA VAL A 341 -36.71 0.96 2.86
C VAL A 341 -38.00 1.37 3.57
N ARG A 342 -38.34 2.67 3.63
CA ARG A 342 -39.60 3.13 4.24
C ARG A 342 -40.83 2.55 3.53
N GLU A 343 -40.83 2.51 2.20
CA GLU A 343 -41.92 1.90 1.42
C GLU A 343 -42.08 0.40 1.70
N LEU A 344 -40.96 -0.32 1.85
CA LEU A 344 -40.98 -1.73 2.24
C LEU A 344 -41.47 -1.93 3.67
N GLU A 345 -41.07 -1.07 4.61
CA GLU A 345 -41.57 -1.08 5.99
C GLU A 345 -43.09 -0.88 6.05
N GLU A 346 -43.62 0.08 5.29
CA GLU A 346 -45.06 0.30 5.15
C GLU A 346 -45.78 -0.91 4.54
N ALA A 347 -45.22 -1.51 3.49
CA ALA A 347 -45.78 -2.71 2.88
C ALA A 347 -45.78 -3.91 3.85
N VAL A 348 -44.74 -4.06 4.67
CA VAL A 348 -44.67 -5.09 5.72
C VAL A 348 -45.72 -4.84 6.80
N LEU A 349 -45.90 -3.59 7.26
CA LEU A 349 -46.94 -3.24 8.22
C LEU A 349 -48.34 -3.52 7.66
N ALA A 350 -48.60 -3.16 6.42
CA ALA A 350 -49.86 -3.46 5.73
C ALA A 350 -50.08 -4.98 5.58
N GLY A 351 -49.01 -5.73 5.23
CA GLY A 351 -49.04 -7.19 5.18
C GLY A 351 -49.35 -7.83 6.53
N GLY A 352 -48.80 -7.29 7.62
CA GLY A 352 -49.11 -7.69 8.99
C GLY A 352 -50.58 -7.46 9.35
N ALA A 353 -51.15 -6.32 8.98
CA ALA A 353 -52.58 -6.04 9.17
C ALA A 353 -53.48 -7.01 8.39
N ALA A 354 -53.16 -7.28 7.12
CA ALA A 354 -53.89 -8.26 6.31
C ALA A 354 -53.79 -9.69 6.90
N ALA A 355 -52.60 -10.10 7.37
CA ALA A 355 -52.41 -11.39 8.03
C ALA A 355 -53.21 -11.49 9.35
N ASN A 356 -53.34 -10.41 10.11
CA ASN A 356 -54.18 -10.37 11.30
C ASN A 356 -55.66 -10.54 10.94
N ALA A 357 -56.15 -9.82 9.94
CA ALA A 357 -57.53 -9.98 9.45
C ALA A 357 -57.81 -11.42 9.00
N VAL A 358 -56.89 -12.05 8.26
CA VAL A 358 -57.02 -13.46 7.87
C VAL A 358 -57.13 -14.38 9.09
N ARG A 359 -56.30 -14.17 10.12
CA ARG A 359 -56.37 -14.95 11.37
C ARG A 359 -57.70 -14.74 12.09
N ASP A 360 -58.23 -13.51 12.11
CA ASP A 360 -59.52 -13.20 12.75
C ASP A 360 -60.69 -13.84 12.00
N TYR A 361 -60.70 -13.79 10.66
CA TYR A 361 -61.69 -14.51 9.86
C TYR A 361 -61.59 -16.02 10.06
N GLN A 362 -60.37 -16.57 10.12
CA GLN A 362 -60.17 -18.00 10.38
C GLN A 362 -60.72 -18.42 11.75
N ARG A 363 -60.53 -17.60 12.78
CA ARG A 363 -61.14 -17.83 14.12
C ARG A 363 -62.66 -17.83 14.06
N LYS A 364 -63.27 -16.81 13.43
CA LYS A 364 -64.73 -16.75 13.26
C LYS A 364 -65.28 -17.96 12.52
N VAL A 365 -64.57 -18.44 11.49
CA VAL A 365 -64.93 -19.67 10.78
C VAL A 365 -64.84 -20.90 11.68
N GLN A 366 -63.86 -20.97 12.58
CA GLN A 366 -63.76 -22.05 13.57
C GLN A 366 -64.93 -22.00 14.56
N GLU A 367 -65.26 -20.83 15.10
CA GLU A 367 -66.41 -20.62 15.99
C GLU A 367 -67.73 -21.04 15.31
N MET A 368 -68.00 -20.55 14.10
CA MET A 368 -69.17 -20.95 13.31
C MET A 368 -69.21 -22.45 13.01
N ASN A 369 -68.06 -23.09 12.81
CA ASN A 369 -67.98 -24.54 12.63
C ASN A 369 -68.31 -25.31 13.92
N GLU A 370 -67.91 -24.79 15.09
CA GLU A 370 -68.26 -25.36 16.38
C GLU A 370 -69.76 -25.22 16.67
N GLU A 371 -70.33 -24.04 16.41
CA GLU A 371 -71.77 -23.80 16.48
C GLU A 371 -72.54 -24.71 15.54
N ARG A 372 -72.09 -24.85 14.28
CA ARG A 372 -72.69 -25.79 13.33
C ARG A 372 -72.70 -27.21 13.88
N LYS A 373 -71.59 -27.67 14.48
CA LYS A 373 -71.54 -29.00 15.10
C LYS A 373 -72.52 -29.12 16.28
N ILE A 374 -72.74 -28.06 17.05
CA ILE A 374 -73.72 -28.06 18.15
C ILE A 374 -75.13 -28.19 17.58
N LEU A 375 -75.49 -27.34 16.62
CA LEU A 375 -76.78 -27.35 15.94
C LEU A 375 -77.04 -28.69 15.23
N GLU A 376 -76.04 -29.28 14.57
CA GLU A 376 -76.15 -30.61 13.96
C GLU A 376 -76.52 -31.69 14.99
N ARG A 377 -75.92 -31.65 16.19
CA ARG A 377 -76.27 -32.55 17.29
C ARG A 377 -77.68 -32.29 17.82
N GLU A 378 -78.09 -31.04 17.92
CA GLU A 378 -79.46 -30.67 18.33
C GLU A 378 -80.50 -31.12 17.32
N VAL A 379 -80.26 -30.91 16.03
CA VAL A 379 -81.10 -31.42 14.94
C VAL A 379 -81.18 -32.94 14.99
N ALA A 380 -80.06 -33.63 15.23
CA ALA A 380 -80.06 -35.09 15.39
C ALA A 380 -80.91 -35.52 16.59
N ARG A 381 -80.79 -34.84 17.75
CA ARG A 381 -81.62 -35.09 18.93
C ARG A 381 -83.10 -34.85 18.65
N ALA A 382 -83.45 -33.72 18.03
CA ALA A 382 -84.80 -33.38 17.65
C ALA A 382 -85.40 -34.40 16.67
N LYS A 383 -84.63 -34.87 15.68
CA LYS A 383 -85.03 -35.94 14.76
C LYS A 383 -85.34 -37.24 15.50
N VAL A 384 -84.52 -37.63 16.48
CA VAL A 384 -84.78 -38.83 17.30
C VAL A 384 -86.07 -38.66 18.10
N THR A 385 -86.28 -37.50 18.74
CA THR A 385 -87.51 -37.20 19.48
C THR A 385 -88.74 -37.20 18.57
N ALA A 386 -88.65 -36.56 17.39
CA ALA A 386 -89.72 -36.55 16.40
C ALA A 386 -90.05 -37.97 15.90
N ASN A 387 -89.02 -38.80 15.65
CA ASN A 387 -89.22 -40.21 15.31
C ASN A 387 -89.91 -40.98 16.44
N ARG A 388 -89.53 -40.75 17.71
CA ARG A 388 -90.20 -41.38 18.87
C ARG A 388 -91.67 -40.97 18.96
N VAL A 389 -91.97 -39.67 18.84
CA VAL A 389 -93.35 -39.16 18.82
C VAL A 389 -94.13 -39.75 17.65
N ALA A 390 -93.56 -39.77 16.45
CA ALA A 390 -94.19 -40.36 15.27
C ALA A 390 -94.52 -41.85 15.48
N THR A 391 -93.64 -42.62 16.13
CA THR A 391 -93.92 -44.02 16.47
C THR A 391 -95.06 -44.15 17.49
N VAL A 392 -95.09 -43.30 18.53
CA VAL A 392 -96.20 -43.29 19.51
C VAL A 392 -97.52 -42.93 18.84
N VAL A 393 -97.55 -41.84 18.06
CA VAL A 393 -98.73 -41.40 17.31
C VAL A 393 -99.19 -42.49 16.33
N ALA A 394 -98.28 -43.14 15.61
CA ALA A 394 -98.62 -44.24 14.71
C ALA A 394 -99.26 -45.43 15.44
N ASN A 395 -98.82 -45.73 16.67
CA ASN A 395 -99.43 -46.78 17.50
C ASN A 395 -100.81 -46.38 18.05
N GLU A 396 -101.03 -45.09 18.30
CA GLU A 396 -102.32 -44.53 18.72
C GLU A 396 -103.28 -44.29 17.54
N TRP A 397 -102.79 -44.40 16.29
CA TRP A 397 -103.56 -44.17 15.08
C TRP A 397 -104.47 -45.36 14.76
N LYS A 398 -105.77 -45.15 14.93
CA LYS A 398 -106.81 -46.17 14.74
C LYS A 398 -107.73 -45.79 13.58
N ASP A 399 -108.32 -46.79 12.93
CA ASP A 399 -109.35 -46.60 11.91
C ASP A 399 -110.71 -46.20 12.51
N ALA A 400 -111.72 -45.93 11.67
CA ALA A 400 -113.06 -45.52 12.10
C ALA A 400 -113.80 -46.54 13.01
N ASN A 401 -113.23 -47.73 13.20
CA ASN A 401 -113.73 -48.80 14.08
C ASN A 401 -112.77 -49.10 15.26
N ASP A 402 -111.89 -48.16 15.62
CA ASP A 402 -111.03 -48.21 16.80
C ASP A 402 -109.96 -49.34 16.76
N LYS A 403 -109.63 -49.86 15.57
CA LYS A 403 -108.60 -50.90 15.37
C LYS A 403 -107.30 -50.29 14.82
N VAL A 404 -106.16 -50.82 15.26
CA VAL A 404 -104.82 -50.37 14.82
C VAL A 404 -104.66 -50.62 13.31
N MET A 405 -104.29 -49.58 12.57
CA MET A 405 -104.22 -49.64 11.11
C MET A 405 -103.11 -50.59 10.62
N PRO A 406 -103.36 -51.49 9.65
CA PRO A 406 -102.34 -52.41 9.14
C PRO A 406 -101.16 -51.70 8.44
N VAL A 407 -99.92 -52.11 8.76
CA VAL A 407 -98.65 -51.51 8.27
C VAL A 407 -98.57 -51.37 6.73
N LYS A 408 -99.22 -52.25 5.96
CA LYS A 408 -99.27 -52.17 4.49
C LYS A 408 -100.03 -50.92 3.99
N GLN A 409 -101.20 -50.63 4.57
CA GLN A 409 -102.00 -49.43 4.21
C GLN A 409 -101.29 -48.14 4.64
N TRP A 410 -100.67 -48.14 5.83
CA TRP A 410 -99.91 -46.99 6.31
C TRP A 410 -98.69 -46.65 5.42
N LEU A 411 -97.97 -47.65 4.90
CA LEU A 411 -96.85 -47.41 3.99
C LEU A 411 -97.30 -46.86 2.62
N GLU A 412 -98.48 -47.24 2.14
CA GLU A 412 -99.05 -46.71 0.90
C GLU A 412 -99.51 -45.26 1.06
N GLU A 413 -100.21 -44.93 2.15
CA GLU A 413 -100.58 -43.55 2.47
C GLU A 413 -99.36 -42.67 2.77
N ARG A 414 -98.34 -43.20 3.45
CA ARG A 414 -97.10 -42.46 3.69
C ARG A 414 -96.32 -42.17 2.39
N LYS A 415 -96.30 -43.12 1.44
CA LYS A 415 -95.77 -42.85 0.09
C LYS A 415 -96.57 -41.77 -0.62
N PHE A 416 -97.90 -41.75 -0.44
CA PHE A 416 -98.76 -40.69 -0.97
C PHE A 416 -98.44 -39.31 -0.34
N PHE A 417 -98.27 -39.22 0.98
CA PHE A 417 -97.88 -37.98 1.67
C PHE A 417 -96.48 -37.51 1.30
N GLN A 418 -95.50 -38.42 1.18
CA GLN A 418 -94.13 -38.09 0.80
C GLN A 418 -94.05 -37.64 -0.68
N ALA A 419 -94.86 -38.23 -1.56
CA ALA A 419 -95.04 -37.78 -2.94
C ALA A 419 -95.73 -36.41 -3.01
N CYS A 420 -96.73 -36.14 -2.16
CA CYS A 420 -97.36 -34.83 -2.03
C CYS A 420 -96.40 -33.74 -1.50
N GLU A 421 -95.51 -34.06 -0.58
CA GLU A 421 -94.49 -33.11 -0.07
C GLU A 421 -93.40 -32.81 -1.12
N GLN A 422 -92.98 -33.81 -1.90
CA GLN A 422 -92.13 -33.61 -3.08
C GLN A 422 -92.83 -32.77 -4.16
N LEU A 423 -94.12 -33.04 -4.43
CA LEU A 423 -94.93 -32.25 -5.36
C LEU A 423 -95.14 -30.82 -4.86
N ARG A 424 -95.29 -30.58 -3.55
CA ARG A 424 -95.42 -29.23 -2.98
C ARG A 424 -94.13 -28.43 -3.15
N ASN A 425 -92.97 -29.06 -2.98
CA ASN A 425 -91.67 -28.44 -3.26
C ASN A 425 -91.45 -28.20 -4.77
N CYS A 426 -91.88 -29.14 -5.63
CA CYS A 426 -91.84 -28.96 -7.08
C CYS A 426 -92.81 -27.87 -7.56
N PHE A 427 -94.03 -27.79 -7.02
CA PHE A 427 -95.01 -26.75 -7.33
C PHE A 427 -94.50 -25.38 -6.86
N CYS A 428 -93.90 -25.27 -5.67
CA CYS A 428 -93.31 -24.02 -5.20
C CYS A 428 -92.15 -23.57 -6.13
N PHE A 429 -91.32 -24.51 -6.60
CA PHE A 429 -90.22 -24.21 -7.52
C PHE A 429 -90.72 -23.82 -8.92
N VAL A 430 -91.73 -24.51 -9.45
CA VAL A 430 -92.35 -24.23 -10.75
C VAL A 430 -93.16 -22.93 -10.71
N PHE A 431 -93.86 -22.64 -9.61
CA PHE A 431 -94.63 -21.41 -9.40
C PHE A 431 -93.70 -20.19 -9.25
N CYS A 432 -92.57 -20.30 -8.54
CA CYS A 432 -91.55 -19.24 -8.52
C CYS A 432 -90.91 -19.01 -9.90
N LYS A 433 -90.68 -20.07 -10.69
CA LYS A 433 -90.13 -19.96 -12.06
C LYS A 433 -91.14 -19.36 -13.04
N LEU A 434 -92.42 -19.70 -12.91
CA LEU A 434 -93.52 -19.14 -13.70
C LEU A 434 -93.79 -17.68 -13.32
N LEU A 435 -93.81 -17.32 -12.03
CA LEU A 435 -93.90 -15.92 -11.59
C LEU A 435 -92.70 -15.09 -12.07
N GLY A 436 -91.49 -15.66 -12.02
CA GLY A 436 -90.29 -15.02 -12.55
C GLY A 436 -90.37 -14.74 -14.05
N CYS A 437 -90.82 -15.72 -14.85
CA CYS A 437 -91.06 -15.52 -16.28
C CYS A 437 -92.20 -14.53 -16.57
N PHE A 438 -93.25 -14.50 -15.74
CA PHE A 438 -94.38 -13.58 -15.89
C PHE A 438 -93.99 -12.13 -15.55
N LEU A 439 -93.17 -11.94 -14.50
CA LEU A 439 -92.60 -10.64 -14.15
C LEU A 439 -91.58 -10.15 -15.20
N GLN A 440 -90.77 -11.06 -15.78
CA GLN A 440 -89.84 -10.72 -16.87
C GLN A 440 -90.58 -10.32 -18.17
N GLN A 441 -91.70 -10.98 -18.49
CA GLN A 441 -92.56 -10.62 -19.63
C GLN A 441 -93.36 -9.33 -19.40
N MET A 442 -93.74 -9.03 -18.16
CA MET A 442 -94.39 -7.75 -17.82
C MET A 442 -93.40 -6.58 -17.89
N PHE A 443 -92.16 -6.76 -17.40
CA PHE A 443 -91.13 -5.71 -17.49
C PHE A 443 -90.70 -5.39 -18.94
N THR A 444 -90.68 -6.40 -19.82
CA THR A 444 -90.36 -6.21 -21.24
C THR A 444 -91.49 -5.61 -22.07
N LYS A 445 -92.76 -5.73 -21.64
CA LYS A 445 -93.91 -5.05 -22.27
C LYS A 445 -94.11 -3.60 -21.81
N TYR A 446 -93.53 -3.20 -20.67
CA TYR A 446 -93.66 -1.84 -20.11
C TYR A 446 -92.35 -1.00 -20.17
N SER A 447 -91.31 -1.47 -20.86
CA SER A 447 -90.04 -0.72 -21.08
C SER A 447 -89.86 -0.27 -22.55
N CYS A 448 -90.92 0.23 -23.17
CA CYS A 448 -90.90 1.01 -24.42
C CYS A 448 -91.65 2.32 -24.21
#